data_AF-A0A955AK49-F1
#
_entry.id   AF-A0A955AK49-F1
#
_cell.length_a   1.000
_cell.length_b   1.000
_cell.length_c   1.000
_cell.angle_alpha   90.00
_cell.angle_beta   90.00
_cell.angle_gamma   90.00
#
_symmetry.space_group_name_H-M   'P 1'
#
loop_
_entity.id
_entity.type
_entity.pdbx_description
1 polymer ?
#
loop_
_entity_poly.entity_id
_entity_poly.type
_entity_poly.pdbx_seq_one_letter_code
_entity_poly.pdbx_strand_id
1 'polypeptide(L)'
;MRRPEFNLLFVFGPMLLWLLMLILFAPMIALSGSFICYVAGMVLLAYAKSEMFLRGTWFSFGPSNLTRNGRAAYRQAYELIGAGTALNLIAQLMFFVLRHGAPHAV
;
A
#
# COMPACT_ATOMS: atom_id res chain seq x y z
N MET A 1 7.64 31.95 -17.98
CA MET A 1 8.18 30.67 -17.47
C MET A 1 7.01 29.82 -16.96
N ARG A 2 6.53 28.83 -17.74
CA ARG A 2 5.47 27.90 -17.29
C ARG A 2 6.11 26.86 -16.38
N ARG A 3 5.64 26.75 -15.14
CA ARG A 3 6.14 25.75 -14.19
C ARG A 3 5.74 24.35 -14.70
N PRO A 4 6.70 23.42 -14.90
CA PRO A 4 6.42 22.08 -15.45
C PRO A 4 5.45 21.26 -14.58
N GLU A 5 5.31 21.65 -13.32
CA GLU A 5 4.44 21.08 -12.30
C GLU A 5 2.94 21.11 -12.70
N PHE A 6 2.52 22.17 -13.41
CA PHE A 6 1.11 22.35 -13.78
C PHE A 6 0.68 21.39 -14.90
N ASN A 7 1.58 21.07 -15.82
CA ASN A 7 1.31 20.13 -16.92
C ASN A 7 1.25 18.68 -16.42
N LEU A 8 2.07 18.32 -15.45
CA LEU A 8 2.05 16.99 -14.83
C LEU A 8 0.72 16.74 -14.11
N LEU A 9 0.23 17.69 -13.32
CA LEU A 9 -1.04 17.53 -12.62
C LEU A 9 -2.23 17.43 -13.58
N PHE A 10 -2.21 18.17 -14.69
CA PHE A 10 -3.29 18.14 -15.68
C PHE A 10 -3.34 16.83 -16.49
N VAL A 11 -2.19 16.20 -16.72
CA VAL A 11 -2.09 14.93 -17.48
C VAL A 11 -2.27 13.71 -16.55
N PHE A 12 -1.62 13.71 -15.39
CA PHE A 12 -1.66 12.58 -14.46
C PHE A 12 -2.83 12.64 -13.49
N GLY A 13 -3.37 13.83 -13.19
CA GLY A 13 -4.53 13.99 -12.32
C GLY A 13 -5.76 13.21 -12.78
N PRO A 14 -6.18 13.31 -14.06
CA PRO A 14 -7.29 12.52 -14.59
C PRO A 14 -7.01 11.02 -14.52
N MET A 15 -5.78 10.57 -14.83
CA MET A 15 -5.38 9.16 -14.71
C MET A 15 -5.46 8.66 -13.27
N LEU A 16 -5.01 9.47 -12.30
CA LEU A 16 -5.05 9.12 -10.88
C LEU A 16 -6.50 9.03 -10.39
N LEU A 17 -7.36 9.96 -10.81
CA LEU A 17 -8.78 9.94 -10.51
C LEU A 17 -9.46 8.70 -11.10
N TRP A 18 -9.14 8.37 -12.35
CA TRP A 18 -9.66 7.19 -13.05
C TRP A 18 -9.23 5.90 -12.36
N LEU A 19 -7.96 5.81 -11.95
CA LEU A 19 -7.44 4.70 -11.16
C LEU A 19 -8.15 4.58 -9.81
N LEU A 20 -8.39 5.70 -9.13
CA LEU A 20 -9.11 5.75 -7.86
C LEU A 20 -10.55 5.24 -8.03
N MET A 21 -11.24 5.66 -9.09
CA MET A 21 -12.57 5.17 -9.42
C MET A 21 -12.53 3.68 -9.77
N LEU A 22 -11.56 3.21 -10.56
CA LEU A 22 -11.42 1.79 -10.88
C LEU A 22 -11.29 0.92 -9.61
N ILE A 23 -10.48 1.37 -8.64
CA ILE A 23 -10.33 0.72 -7.34
C ILE A 23 -11.65 0.72 -6.56
N LEU A 24 -12.38 1.83 -6.59
CA LEU A 24 -13.69 2.01 -5.93
C LEU A 24 -14.86 1.29 -6.60
N PHE A 25 -14.74 0.82 -7.85
CA PHE A 25 -15.80 0.10 -8.55
C PHE A 25 -15.49 -1.38 -8.76
N ALA A 26 -14.24 -1.80 -8.60
CA ALA A 26 -13.82 -3.18 -8.73
C ALA A 26 -13.15 -3.68 -7.42
N PRO A 27 -13.93 -4.26 -6.49
CA PRO A 27 -13.39 -4.70 -5.20
C PRO A 27 -12.31 -5.80 -5.34
N MET A 28 -12.36 -6.58 -6.42
CA MET A 28 -11.30 -7.55 -6.74
C MET A 28 -9.97 -6.89 -7.10
N ILE A 29 -9.97 -5.70 -7.71
CA ILE A 29 -8.75 -4.94 -8.02
C ILE A 29 -8.18 -4.33 -6.74
N ALA A 30 -9.03 -3.85 -5.84
CA ALA A 30 -8.59 -3.37 -4.52
C ALA A 30 -7.94 -4.50 -3.69
N LEU A 31 -8.50 -5.71 -3.71
CA LEU A 31 -7.92 -6.89 -3.06
C LEU A 31 -6.58 -7.31 -3.67
N SER A 32 -6.46 -7.35 -5.00
CA SER A 32 -5.20 -7.71 -5.65
C SER A 32 -4.11 -6.67 -5.40
N GLY A 33 -4.45 -5.37 -5.46
CA GLY A 33 -3.55 -4.27 -5.10
C GLY A 33 -3.10 -4.35 -3.64
N SER A 34 -4.03 -4.63 -2.72
CA SER A 34 -3.72 -4.87 -1.31
C SER A 34 -2.71 -5.99 -1.13
N PHE A 35 -2.93 -7.13 -1.79
CA PHE A 35 -2.04 -8.29 -1.73
C PHE A 35 -0.62 -7.95 -2.24
N ILE A 36 -0.53 -7.24 -3.37
CA ILE A 36 0.77 -6.79 -3.93
C ILE A 36 1.50 -5.88 -2.94
N CYS A 37 0.81 -4.88 -2.38
CA CYS A 37 1.40 -3.97 -1.39
C CYS A 37 1.89 -4.73 -0.14
N TYR A 38 1.10 -5.71 0.32
CA TYR A 38 1.45 -6.51 1.48
C TYR A 38 2.70 -7.37 1.22
N VAL A 39 2.75 -8.08 0.09
CA VAL A 39 3.91 -8.90 -0.29
C VAL A 39 5.15 -8.03 -0.49
N ALA A 40 5.03 -6.90 -1.19
CA ALA A 40 6.15 -5.98 -1.38
C ALA A 40 6.68 -5.43 -0.05
N GLY A 41 5.79 -5.05 0.87
CA GLY A 41 6.16 -4.62 2.21
C GLY A 41 6.84 -5.72 3.02
N MET A 42 6.32 -6.95 2.98
CA MET A 42 6.94 -8.11 3.64
C MET A 42 8.34 -8.42 3.09
N VAL A 43 8.54 -8.30 1.78
CA VAL A 43 9.87 -8.47 1.14
C VAL A 43 10.84 -7.39 1.61
N LEU A 44 10.43 -6.11 1.66
CA LEU A 44 11.29 -5.04 2.18
C LEU A 44 11.62 -5.25 3.67
N LEU A 45 10.67 -5.74 4.47
CA LEU A 45 10.90 -6.07 5.87
C LEU A 45 11.92 -7.20 6.03
N ALA A 46 11.79 -8.26 5.23
CA ALA A 46 12.74 -9.36 5.21
C ALA A 46 14.13 -8.89 4.78
N TYR A 47 14.22 -8.01 3.78
CA TYR A 47 15.47 -7.39 3.35
C TYR A 47 16.10 -6.52 4.45
N ALA A 48 15.30 -5.67 5.11
CA ALA A 48 15.80 -4.85 6.22
C ALA A 48 16.29 -5.72 7.39
N LYS A 49 15.60 -6.82 7.70
CA LYS A 49 16.02 -7.75 8.75
C LYS A 49 17.23 -8.61 8.37
N SER A 50 17.40 -8.97 7.10
CA SER A 50 18.55 -9.80 6.68
C SER A 50 19.87 -9.05 6.88
N GLU A 51 19.89 -7.72 6.70
CA GLU A 51 21.07 -6.91 7.06
C GLU A 51 21.45 -7.02 8.54
N MET A 52 20.47 -7.12 9.44
CA MET A 52 20.72 -7.27 10.89
C MET A 52 21.25 -8.68 11.21
N PHE A 53 20.71 -9.68 10.54
CA PHE A 53 21.13 -11.07 10.67
C PHE A 53 22.61 -11.23 10.29
N LEU A 54 23.03 -10.63 9.17
CA LEU A 54 24.42 -10.61 8.73
C LEU A 54 25.36 -9.90 9.72
N ARG A 55 24.82 -9.00 10.57
CA ARG A 55 25.55 -8.29 11.63
C ARG A 55 25.48 -9.00 12.98
N GLY A 56 24.92 -10.21 13.05
CA GLY A 56 24.84 -11.00 14.27
C GLY A 56 23.79 -10.52 15.27
N THR A 57 22.84 -9.67 14.87
CA THR A 57 21.71 -9.26 15.72
C THR A 57 20.44 -10.02 15.33
N TRP A 58 20.07 -10.98 16.17
CA TRP A 58 18.99 -11.94 15.89
C TRP A 58 17.63 -11.47 16.40
N PHE A 59 17.62 -10.91 17.61
CA PHE A 59 16.40 -10.49 18.31
C PHE A 59 16.44 -8.99 18.57
N SER A 60 16.02 -8.23 17.56
CA SER A 60 15.79 -6.81 17.70
C SER A 60 14.39 -6.48 17.17
N PHE A 61 13.60 -5.84 18.02
CA PHE A 61 12.33 -5.25 17.63
C PHE A 61 12.52 -3.77 17.38
N GLY A 62 12.03 -3.30 16.23
CA GLY A 62 12.10 -1.89 15.84
C GLY A 62 13.40 -1.46 15.15
N PRO A 63 13.46 -0.18 14.75
CA PRO A 63 14.49 0.35 13.84
C PRO A 63 15.82 0.73 14.52
N SER A 64 15.96 0.57 15.84
CA SER A 64 17.11 1.08 16.60
C SER A 64 18.45 0.48 16.18
N ASN A 65 18.46 -0.82 15.83
CA ASN A 65 19.66 -1.55 15.43
C ASN A 65 19.84 -1.64 13.90
N LEU A 66 18.99 -0.95 13.13
CA LEU A 66 19.07 -0.94 11.67
C LEU A 66 20.03 0.14 11.16
N THR A 67 20.68 -0.13 10.02
CA THR A 67 21.47 0.86 9.29
C THR A 67 20.58 2.03 8.83
N ARG A 68 21.17 3.16 8.42
CA ARG A 68 20.38 4.28 7.86
C ARG A 68 19.52 3.84 6.66
N ASN A 69 20.07 2.99 5.81
CA ASN A 69 19.36 2.44 4.64
C ASN A 69 18.31 1.40 5.06
N GLY A 70 18.65 0.49 5.98
CA GLY A 70 17.71 -0.48 6.55
C GLY A 70 16.53 0.16 7.27
N ARG A 71 16.73 1.31 7.94
CA ARG A 71 15.63 2.11 8.54
C ARG A 71 14.70 2.72 7.49
N ALA A 72 15.25 3.19 6.37
CA ALA A 72 14.43 3.71 5.28
C ALA A 72 13.59 2.59 4.63
N ALA A 73 14.21 1.42 4.36
CA ALA A 73 13.51 0.25 3.85
C ALA A 73 12.46 -0.27 4.85
N TYR A 74 12.78 -0.32 6.15
CA TYR A 74 11.83 -0.67 7.21
C TYR A 74 10.63 0.27 7.23
N ARG A 75 10.85 1.59 7.14
CA ARG A 75 9.75 2.56 7.10
C ARG A 75 8.89 2.40 5.85
N GLN A 76 9.51 2.28 4.67
CA GLN A 76 8.80 2.06 3.40
C GLN A 76 7.98 0.76 3.43
N ALA A 77 8.49 -0.30 4.06
CA ALA A 77 7.77 -1.54 4.23
C ALA A 77 6.47 -1.36 5.03
N TYR A 78 6.52 -0.63 6.15
CA TYR A 78 5.32 -0.33 6.94
C TYR A 78 4.35 0.60 6.21
N GLU A 79 4.85 1.54 5.41
CA GLU A 79 4.01 2.39 4.56
C GLU A 79 3.28 1.55 3.50
N LEU A 80 3.96 0.60 2.86
CA LEU A 80 3.38 -0.36 1.92
C LEU A 80 2.35 -1.28 2.58
N ILE A 81 2.66 -1.86 3.73
CA ILE A 81 1.72 -2.71 4.48
C ILE A 81 0.52 -1.89 4.93
N GLY A 82 0.73 -0.67 5.42
CA GLY A 82 -0.34 0.26 5.80
C GLY A 82 -1.25 0.60 4.62
N ALA A 83 -0.67 0.93 3.45
CA ALA A 83 -1.43 1.18 2.23
C ALA A 83 -2.21 -0.04 1.77
N GLY A 84 -1.60 -1.23 1.79
CA GLY A 84 -2.28 -2.49 1.48
C GLY A 84 -3.43 -2.79 2.44
N THR A 85 -3.25 -2.52 3.73
CA THR A 85 -4.28 -2.69 4.75
C THR A 85 -5.44 -1.73 4.54
N ALA A 86 -5.16 -0.47 4.21
CA ALA A 86 -6.18 0.52 3.88
C ALA A 86 -6.99 0.12 2.63
N LEU A 87 -6.33 -0.38 1.58
CA LEU A 87 -6.99 -0.91 0.39
C LEU A 87 -7.88 -2.13 0.72
N ASN A 88 -7.43 -3.01 1.61
CA ASN A 88 -8.22 -4.16 2.06
C ASN A 88 -9.47 -3.71 2.82
N LEU A 89 -9.34 -2.73 3.71
CA LEU A 89 -10.46 -2.14 4.45
C LEU A 89 -11.48 -1.51 3.51
N ILE A 90 -11.04 -0.77 2.48
CA ILE A 90 -11.92 -0.21 1.45
C ILE A 90 -12.65 -1.34 0.71
N ALA A 91 -11.94 -2.38 0.28
CA ALA A 91 -12.54 -3.52 -0.40
C ALA A 91 -13.60 -4.22 0.47
N GLN A 92 -13.32 -4.44 1.76
CA GLN A 92 -14.27 -5.04 2.70
C GLN A 92 -15.49 -4.14 2.93
N LEU A 93 -15.29 -2.84 3.06
CA LEU A 93 -16.39 -1.87 3.18
C LEU A 93 -17.28 -1.91 1.92
N MET A 94 -16.68 -1.99 0.74
CA MET A 94 -17.41 -2.12 -0.52
C MET A 94 -18.19 -3.44 -0.59
N PHE A 95 -17.59 -4.57 -0.20
CA PHE A 95 -18.30 -5.86 -0.14
C PHE A 95 -19.45 -5.82 0.86
N PHE A 96 -19.27 -5.17 2.01
CA PHE A 96 -20.32 -4.99 3.01
C PHE A 96 -21.49 -4.16 2.43
N VAL A 97 -21.19 -3.03 1.78
CA VAL A 97 -22.19 -2.18 1.12
C VAL A 97 -22.89 -2.92 -0.02
N LEU A 98 -22.18 -3.67 -0.87
CA LEU A 98 -22.80 -4.46 -1.94
C LEU A 98 -23.70 -5.58 -1.38
N ARG A 99 -23.30 -6.20 -0.28
CA ARG A 99 -24.04 -7.29 0.35
C ARG A 99 -25.27 -6.84 1.12
N HIS A 100 -25.28 -5.62 1.68
CA HIS A 100 -26.35 -5.12 2.57
C HIS A 100 -27.10 -3.91 2.02
N GLY A 101 -26.59 -3.28 0.96
CA GLY A 101 -27.20 -2.15 0.26
C GLY A 101 -28.02 -2.54 -0.96
N ALA A 102 -28.11 -3.83 -1.31
CA ALA A 102 -29.11 -4.32 -2.25
C ALA A 102 -30.46 -4.40 -1.50
N PRO A 103 -31.42 -3.48 -1.72
CA PRO A 103 -32.77 -3.73 -1.25
C PRO A 103 -33.22 -5.04 -1.88
N HIS A 104 -33.85 -5.89 -1.07
CA HIS A 104 -34.58 -7.06 -1.54
C HIS A 104 -35.55 -6.60 -2.64
N ALA A 105 -35.14 -6.73 -3.90
CA ALA A 105 -36.02 -6.60 -5.05
C ALA A 105 -36.89 -7.85 -5.06
N VAL A 106 -37.98 -7.77 -4.29
CA VAL A 106 -39.16 -8.63 -4.38
C VAL A 106 -40.11 -8.00 -5.37
#